data_AF-A0A7Y2JRS7-F1
#
_entry.id   AF-A0A7Y2JRS7-F1
#
_cell.length_a   1.000
_cell.length_b   1.000
_cell.length_c   1.000
_cell.angle_alpha   90.00
_cell.angle_beta   90.00
_cell.angle_gamma   90.00
#
_symmetry.space_group_name_H-M   'P 1'
#
loop_
_entity.id
_entity.type
_entity.pdbx_description
1 polymer ?
#
loop_
_entity_poly.entity_id
_entity_poly.type
_entity_poly.pdbx_seq_one_letter_code
_entity_poly.pdbx_strand_id
1 'polypeptide(L)'
;MSAAYKVRVSKDYLTFASAHFITFEGHKCEALHGHNYRVAATVEGALDPECQFVVDFGVLKTALRRLVADLDHKVLLPTENPKVDLRNEGDRMAVDYLGKFTYLFPTSDCATLPIANTTAEELAAYFAGEIRQRLVEDGYTNLTVLEIEVEESFGQSATYRETLA
;
A
#
# COMPACT_ATOMS: atom_id res chain seq x y z
N MET A 1 -0.97 27.58 22.14
CA MET A 1 -1.22 26.63 21.04
C MET A 1 0.13 26.07 20.64
N SER A 2 0.38 24.77 20.80
CA SER A 2 1.60 24.19 20.24
C SER A 2 1.49 24.21 18.71
N ALA A 3 2.55 24.63 18.02
CA ALA A 3 2.59 24.52 16.57
C ALA A 3 2.48 23.03 16.16
N ALA A 4 1.72 22.75 15.10
CA ALA A 4 1.64 21.42 14.50
C ALA A 4 2.48 21.41 13.21
N TYR A 5 3.51 20.57 13.18
CA TYR A 5 4.37 20.41 12.00
C TYR A 5 3.97 19.17 11.22
N LYS A 6 4.08 19.24 9.89
CA LYS A 6 3.88 18.11 9.00
C LYS A 6 4.93 18.04 7.93
N VAL A 7 5.27 16.83 7.51
CA VAL A 7 6.12 16.55 6.36
C VAL A 7 5.37 15.66 5.39
N ARG A 8 5.55 15.89 4.09
CA ARG A 8 4.99 15.05 3.03
C ARG A 8 6.07 14.67 2.04
N VAL A 9 6.14 13.38 1.71
CA VAL A 9 6.99 12.84 0.65
C VAL A 9 6.09 12.30 -0.45
N SER A 10 6.23 12.92 -1.63
CA SER A 10 5.71 12.42 -2.91
C SER A 10 6.80 12.67 -3.94
N LYS A 11 7.22 11.62 -4.65
CA LYS A 11 8.25 11.68 -5.68
C LYS A 11 7.85 10.83 -6.88
N ASP A 12 8.36 11.22 -8.03
CA ASP A 12 8.17 10.57 -9.32
C ASP A 12 8.53 9.09 -9.33
N TYR A 13 9.56 8.70 -8.56
CA TYR A 13 9.98 7.29 -8.44
C TYR A 13 9.21 6.49 -7.36
N LEU A 14 8.28 7.11 -6.63
CA LEU A 14 7.43 6.41 -5.66
C LEU A 14 6.16 5.93 -6.36
N THR A 15 6.38 5.15 -7.41
CA THR A 15 5.36 4.61 -8.30
C THR A 15 5.62 3.15 -8.54
N PHE A 16 4.57 2.39 -8.82
CA PHE A 16 4.68 0.99 -9.24
C PHE A 16 3.62 0.67 -10.28
N ALA A 17 3.97 -0.17 -11.26
CA ALA A 17 3.06 -0.63 -12.30
C ALA A 17 2.59 -2.05 -11.96
N SER A 18 1.30 -2.23 -11.65
CA SER A 18 0.76 -3.55 -11.30
C SER A 18 -0.54 -3.85 -12.01
N ALA A 19 -0.78 -5.13 -12.23
CA ALA A 19 -2.07 -5.63 -12.63
C ALA A 19 -2.89 -6.03 -11.40
N HIS A 20 -4.21 -5.90 -11.48
CA HIS A 20 -5.12 -6.32 -10.43
C HIS A 20 -6.53 -6.57 -10.98
N PHE A 21 -7.40 -7.05 -10.11
CA PHE A 21 -8.85 -7.08 -10.30
C PHE A 21 -9.49 -6.92 -8.92
N ILE A 22 -10.60 -6.21 -8.83
CA ILE A 22 -11.36 -6.03 -7.61
C ILE A 22 -12.71 -6.75 -7.66
N THR A 23 -13.21 -7.06 -6.47
CA THR A 23 -14.57 -7.56 -6.30
C THR A 23 -15.49 -6.43 -5.86
N PHE A 24 -16.70 -6.35 -6.44
CA PHE A 24 -17.74 -5.41 -6.03
C PHE A 24 -18.85 -6.10 -5.24
N GLU A 25 -19.80 -5.29 -4.79
CA GLU A 25 -21.10 -5.78 -4.33
C GLU A 25 -21.87 -6.51 -5.45
N GLY A 26 -22.75 -7.42 -5.05
CA GLY A 26 -23.62 -8.16 -5.99
C GLY A 26 -22.89 -9.21 -6.84
N HIS A 27 -21.85 -9.85 -6.30
CA HIS A 27 -21.10 -10.94 -6.97
C HIS A 27 -20.45 -10.54 -8.31
N LYS A 28 -20.07 -9.26 -8.43
CA LYS A 28 -19.31 -8.79 -9.58
C LYS A 28 -17.81 -8.84 -9.27
N CYS A 29 -17.05 -9.30 -10.24
CA CYS A 29 -15.61 -9.20 -10.30
C CYS A 29 -15.28 -8.47 -11.60
N GLU A 30 -14.43 -7.46 -11.55
CA GLU A 30 -13.96 -6.85 -12.79
C GLU A 30 -12.96 -7.74 -13.53
N ALA A 31 -12.72 -7.38 -14.79
CA ALA A 31 -11.68 -8.02 -15.58
C ALA A 31 -10.30 -7.56 -15.12
N LEU A 32 -9.31 -8.45 -15.26
CA LEU A 32 -7.91 -8.12 -15.04
C LEU A 32 -7.51 -6.93 -15.90
N HIS A 33 -6.90 -5.94 -15.26
CA HIS A 33 -6.32 -4.76 -15.89
C HIS A 33 -5.17 -4.27 -15.02
N GLY A 34 -4.67 -3.04 -15.21
CA GLY A 34 -3.58 -2.54 -14.39
C GLY A 34 -3.43 -1.03 -14.44
N HIS A 35 -2.60 -0.53 -13.53
CA HIS A 35 -2.39 0.88 -13.25
C HIS A 35 -0.92 1.20 -12.99
N ASN A 36 -0.59 2.47 -13.19
CA ASN A 36 0.66 3.06 -12.70
C ASN A 36 0.33 3.81 -11.40
N TYR A 37 0.40 3.08 -10.28
CA TYR A 37 0.12 3.64 -8.98
C TYR A 37 1.18 4.64 -8.56
N ARG A 38 0.80 5.65 -7.78
CA ARG A 38 1.73 6.56 -7.10
C ARG A 38 1.41 6.63 -5.62
N VAL A 39 2.44 6.58 -4.79
CA VAL A 39 2.32 6.58 -3.33
C VAL A 39 2.92 7.86 -2.75
N ALA A 40 2.22 8.46 -1.79
CA ALA A 40 2.73 9.55 -0.98
C ALA A 40 2.50 9.26 0.51
N ALA A 41 3.42 9.71 1.35
CA ALA A 41 3.27 9.67 2.80
C ALA A 41 3.29 11.08 3.38
N THR A 42 2.35 11.35 4.27
CA THR A 42 2.33 12.52 5.14
C THR A 42 2.50 12.06 6.60
N VAL A 43 3.35 12.73 7.35
CA VAL A 43 3.55 12.49 8.79
C VAL A 43 3.43 13.80 9.54
N GLU A 44 2.70 13.81 10.65
CA GLU A 44 2.61 14.95 11.57
C GLU A 44 3.27 14.59 12.91
N GLY A 45 3.84 15.60 13.58
CA GLY A 45 4.49 15.40 14.89
C GLY A 45 5.17 16.66 15.41
N ALA A 46 5.77 16.54 16.59
CA ALA A 46 6.65 17.57 17.13
C ALA A 46 8.01 17.52 16.42
N LEU A 47 8.74 18.65 16.43
CA LEU A 47 10.15 18.62 16.04
C LEU A 47 10.96 17.89 17.10
N ASP A 48 11.88 17.03 16.65
CA ASP A 48 12.90 16.46 17.51
C ASP A 48 13.74 17.58 18.17
N PRO A 49 13.98 17.55 19.48
CA PRO A 49 14.66 18.63 20.19
C PRO A 49 16.09 18.90 19.71
N GLU A 50 16.80 17.89 19.19
CA GLU A 50 18.19 17.99 18.79
C GLU A 50 18.31 18.35 17.29
N CYS A 51 17.69 17.57 16.42
CA CYS A 51 17.82 17.72 14.97
C CYS A 51 16.76 18.64 14.33
N GLN A 52 15.71 19.02 15.07
CA GLN A 52 14.66 19.94 14.63
C GLN A 52 13.87 19.47 13.39
N PHE A 53 13.70 18.16 13.22
CA PHE A 53 12.84 17.55 12.20
C PHE A 53 11.64 16.85 12.82
N VAL A 54 10.52 16.78 12.08
CA VAL A 54 9.43 15.84 12.43
C VAL A 54 9.93 14.41 12.20
N VAL A 55 10.42 14.13 10.98
CA VAL A 55 11.10 12.90 10.57
C VAL A 55 11.98 13.26 9.36
N ASP A 56 13.13 12.60 9.20
CA ASP A 56 13.96 12.78 8.01
C ASP A 56 13.22 12.27 6.76
N PHE A 57 13.15 13.09 5.71
CA PHE A 57 12.55 12.70 4.44
C PHE A 57 13.16 11.42 3.85
N GLY A 58 14.45 11.15 4.10
CA GLY A 58 15.18 9.98 3.66
C GLY A 58 14.63 8.67 4.24
N VAL A 59 14.13 8.69 5.47
CA VAL A 59 13.49 7.52 6.12
C VAL A 59 12.23 7.13 5.34
N LEU A 60 11.32 8.09 5.14
CA LEU A 60 10.08 7.87 4.40
C LEU A 60 10.34 7.46 2.95
N LYS A 61 11.29 8.11 2.26
CA LYS A 61 11.66 7.75 0.89
C LYS A 61 12.19 6.33 0.79
N THR A 62 13.05 5.91 1.72
CA THR A 62 13.65 4.57 1.69
C THR A 62 12.61 3.50 1.98
N ALA A 63 11.74 3.72 2.97
CA ALA A 63 10.65 2.81 3.28
C ALA A 63 9.68 2.66 2.10
N LEU A 64 9.18 3.77 1.56
CA LEU A 64 8.27 3.77 0.41
C LEU A 64 8.92 3.13 -0.83
N ARG A 65 10.17 3.47 -1.13
CA ARG A 65 10.86 2.94 -2.32
C ARG A 65 11.00 1.42 -2.29
N ARG A 66 11.21 0.83 -1.11
CA ARG A 66 11.24 -0.62 -0.95
C ARG A 66 9.86 -1.22 -1.24
N LEU A 67 8.81 -0.69 -0.61
CA LEU A 67 7.46 -1.20 -0.76
C LEU A 67 6.96 -1.11 -2.21
N VAL A 68 7.16 0.03 -2.89
CA VAL A 68 6.75 0.15 -4.30
C VAL A 68 7.53 -0.82 -5.19
N ALA A 69 8.81 -1.09 -4.91
CA ALA A 69 9.61 -2.04 -5.68
C ALA A 69 9.14 -3.50 -5.51
N ASP A 70 8.62 -3.85 -4.33
CA ASP A 70 8.08 -5.19 -4.07
C ASP A 70 6.76 -5.44 -4.83
N LEU A 71 6.02 -4.37 -5.17
CA LEU A 71 4.75 -4.45 -5.91
C LEU A 71 4.92 -4.20 -7.42
N ASP A 72 6.03 -3.59 -7.84
CA ASP A 72 6.27 -3.22 -9.22
C ASP A 72 6.35 -4.45 -10.15
N HIS A 73 5.68 -4.36 -11.29
CA HIS A 73 5.54 -5.42 -12.28
C HIS A 73 4.93 -6.73 -11.73
N LYS A 74 3.99 -6.61 -10.77
CA LYS A 74 3.26 -7.75 -10.19
C LYS A 74 1.77 -7.74 -10.49
N VAL A 75 1.15 -8.91 -10.37
CA VAL A 75 -0.30 -9.09 -10.17
C VAL A 75 -0.58 -9.04 -8.67
N LEU A 76 -1.35 -8.05 -8.23
CA LEU A 76 -1.75 -7.93 -6.82
C LEU A 76 -2.88 -8.91 -6.51
N LEU A 77 -2.72 -9.70 -5.47
CA LEU A 77 -3.69 -10.72 -5.05
C LEU A 77 -4.05 -10.56 -3.57
N PRO A 78 -5.33 -10.35 -3.22
CA PRO A 78 -5.76 -10.18 -1.84
C PRO A 78 -5.91 -11.55 -1.15
N THR A 79 -5.21 -11.77 -0.03
CA THR A 79 -5.30 -13.04 0.72
C THR A 79 -6.45 -13.09 1.72
N GLU A 80 -7.08 -11.95 2.03
CA GLU A 80 -8.15 -11.85 3.02
C GLU A 80 -9.54 -11.62 2.38
N ASN A 81 -9.63 -11.70 1.05
CA ASN A 81 -10.90 -11.55 0.36
C ASN A 81 -11.74 -12.84 0.50
N PRO A 82 -12.93 -12.80 1.13
CA PRO A 82 -13.75 -13.99 1.35
C PRO A 82 -14.37 -14.57 0.07
N LYS A 83 -14.23 -13.90 -1.08
CA LYS A 83 -14.75 -14.33 -2.39
C LYS A 83 -13.64 -14.81 -3.31
N VAL A 84 -12.37 -14.68 -2.93
CA VAL A 84 -11.21 -15.04 -3.77
C VAL A 84 -10.40 -16.10 -3.04
N ASP A 85 -10.33 -17.28 -3.62
CA ASP A 85 -9.47 -18.35 -3.13
C ASP A 85 -8.17 -18.37 -3.94
N LEU A 86 -7.04 -18.30 -3.23
CA LEU A 86 -5.71 -18.39 -3.82
C LEU A 86 -5.11 -19.77 -3.52
N ARG A 87 -4.72 -20.50 -4.56
CA ARG A 87 -4.14 -21.84 -4.44
C ARG A 87 -2.75 -21.84 -5.07
N ASN A 88 -1.73 -22.06 -4.25
CA ASN A 88 -0.36 -22.21 -4.71
C ASN A 88 -0.15 -23.65 -5.21
N GLU A 89 0.15 -23.78 -6.50
CA GLU A 89 0.38 -25.03 -7.21
C GLU A 89 1.85 -25.11 -7.70
N GLY A 90 2.80 -24.70 -6.84
CA GLY A 90 4.23 -24.71 -7.13
C GLY A 90 4.69 -23.42 -7.79
N ASP A 91 5.01 -23.48 -9.09
CA ASP A 91 5.39 -22.30 -9.88
C ASP A 91 4.18 -21.50 -10.38
N ARG A 92 2.96 -21.89 -9.97
CA ARG A 92 1.71 -21.29 -10.38
C ARG A 92 0.84 -20.89 -9.20
N MET A 93 0.17 -19.76 -9.33
CA MET A 93 -0.86 -19.25 -8.44
C MET A 93 -2.21 -19.33 -9.17
N ALA A 94 -3.07 -20.25 -8.75
CA ALA A 94 -4.45 -20.36 -9.23
C ALA A 94 -5.37 -19.46 -8.40
N VAL A 95 -6.30 -18.78 -9.08
CA VAL A 95 -7.26 -17.86 -8.49
C VAL A 95 -8.67 -18.30 -8.84
N ASP A 96 -9.46 -18.59 -7.81
CA ASP A 96 -10.88 -18.91 -7.95
C ASP A 96 -11.73 -17.78 -7.37
N TYR A 97 -12.74 -17.30 -8.11
CA TYR A 97 -13.73 -16.34 -7.64
C TYR A 97 -15.04 -17.05 -7.34
N LEU A 98 -15.50 -17.00 -6.10
CA LEU A 98 -16.68 -17.73 -5.61
C LEU A 98 -16.65 -19.22 -5.99
N GLY A 99 -15.47 -19.85 -5.80
CA GLY A 99 -15.23 -21.27 -6.12
C GLY A 99 -15.13 -21.61 -7.60
N LYS A 100 -15.16 -20.61 -8.50
CA LYS A 100 -14.99 -20.81 -9.94
C LYS A 100 -13.58 -20.40 -10.39
N PHE A 101 -12.89 -21.29 -11.08
CA PHE A 101 -11.61 -20.99 -11.72
C PHE A 101 -11.70 -19.73 -12.58
N THR A 102 -10.80 -18.78 -12.32
CA THR A 102 -10.81 -17.46 -12.96
C THR A 102 -9.47 -17.14 -13.61
N TYR A 103 -8.35 -17.25 -12.88
CA TYR A 103 -7.02 -16.95 -13.40
C TYR A 103 -5.96 -17.96 -12.95
N LEU A 104 -4.83 -17.99 -13.68
CA LEU A 104 -3.63 -18.74 -13.35
C LEU A 104 -2.41 -17.91 -13.75
N PHE A 105 -1.55 -17.59 -12.79
CA PHE A 105 -0.36 -16.76 -12.99
C PHE A 105 0.89 -17.54 -12.55
N PRO A 106 2.09 -17.25 -13.11
CA PRO A 106 3.33 -17.67 -12.48
C PRO A 106 3.44 -17.09 -11.06
N THR A 107 3.83 -17.88 -10.07
CA THR A 107 3.98 -17.39 -8.68
C THR A 107 4.99 -16.25 -8.59
N SER A 108 6.00 -16.24 -9.47
CA SER A 108 7.00 -15.16 -9.57
C SER A 108 6.40 -13.80 -9.91
N ASP A 109 5.24 -13.78 -10.55
CA ASP A 109 4.61 -12.57 -11.08
C ASP A 109 3.54 -12.04 -10.13
N CYS A 110 3.27 -12.73 -9.02
CA CYS A 110 2.26 -12.35 -8.04
C CYS A 110 2.87 -11.63 -6.83
N ALA A 111 2.15 -10.64 -6.31
CA ALA A 111 2.33 -10.11 -4.96
C ALA A 111 1.06 -10.40 -4.17
N THR A 112 1.17 -11.28 -3.17
CA THR A 112 0.06 -11.59 -2.26
C THR A 112 0.06 -10.62 -1.10
N LEU A 113 -1.08 -9.97 -0.86
CA LEU A 113 -1.22 -8.91 0.14
C LEU A 113 -2.26 -9.31 1.19
N PRO A 114 -1.99 -9.08 2.50
CA PRO A 114 -2.93 -9.32 3.60
C PRO A 114 -4.00 -8.23 3.65
N ILE A 115 -4.81 -8.15 2.60
CA ILE A 115 -5.89 -7.18 2.42
C ILE A 115 -7.13 -7.87 1.89
N ALA A 116 -8.29 -7.26 2.14
CA ALA A 116 -9.58 -7.82 1.72
C ALA A 116 -9.88 -7.55 0.24
N ASN A 117 -9.26 -6.55 -0.37
CA ASN A 117 -9.44 -6.21 -1.78
C ASN A 117 -8.25 -5.37 -2.27
N THR A 118 -7.94 -5.36 -3.56
CA THR A 118 -6.80 -4.60 -4.12
C THR A 118 -7.22 -3.20 -4.57
N THR A 119 -8.13 -2.55 -3.82
CA THR A 119 -8.53 -1.17 -4.09
C THR A 119 -7.48 -0.18 -3.59
N ALA A 120 -7.50 1.05 -4.10
CA ALA A 120 -6.57 2.10 -3.65
C ALA A 120 -6.66 2.36 -2.14
N GLU A 121 -7.84 2.25 -1.52
CA GLU A 121 -8.06 2.43 -0.08
C GLU A 121 -7.34 1.35 0.76
N GLU A 122 -7.54 0.08 0.41
CA GLU A 122 -6.91 -1.06 1.10
C GLU A 122 -5.39 -1.06 0.90
N LEU A 123 -4.93 -0.69 -0.30
CA LEU A 123 -3.50 -0.48 -0.55
C LEU A 123 -2.95 0.65 0.33
N ALA A 124 -3.64 1.79 0.44
CA ALA A 124 -3.20 2.88 1.31
C ALA A 124 -3.07 2.43 2.78
N ALA A 125 -4.02 1.63 3.27
CA ALA A 125 -3.97 1.05 4.61
C ALA A 125 -2.80 0.06 4.78
N TYR A 126 -2.56 -0.81 3.79
CA TYR A 126 -1.42 -1.74 3.78
C TYR A 126 -0.08 -1.00 3.87
N PHE A 127 0.14 0.00 3.01
CA PHE A 127 1.35 0.82 3.04
C PHE A 127 1.50 1.56 4.38
N ALA A 128 0.40 2.04 4.97
CA ALA A 128 0.44 2.69 6.28
C ALA A 128 0.90 1.73 7.37
N GLY A 129 0.37 0.50 7.39
CA GLY A 129 0.80 -0.55 8.33
C GLY A 129 2.30 -0.83 8.28
N GLU A 130 2.84 -1.02 7.07
CA GLU A 130 4.27 -1.27 6.85
C GLU A 130 5.14 -0.08 7.27
N ILE A 131 4.74 1.15 6.93
CA ILE A 131 5.48 2.36 7.27
C ILE A 131 5.43 2.63 8.77
N ARG A 132 4.27 2.46 9.40
CA ARG A 132 4.12 2.58 10.86
C ARG A 132 5.06 1.62 11.58
N GLN A 133 5.07 0.35 11.19
CA GLN A 133 5.97 -0.64 11.79
C GLN A 133 7.43 -0.19 11.67
N ARG A 134 7.84 0.28 10.48
CA ARG A 134 9.19 0.78 10.28
C ARG A 134 9.53 2.00 11.14
N LEU A 135 8.62 2.96 11.26
CA LEU A 135 8.83 4.15 12.09
C LEU A 135 9.00 3.78 13.58
N VAL A 136 8.26 2.77 14.06
CA VAL A 136 8.42 2.23 15.42
C VAL A 136 9.77 1.53 15.58
N GLU A 137 10.18 0.71 14.61
CA GLU A 137 11.49 0.03 14.62
C GLU A 137 12.67 1.00 14.59
N ASP A 138 12.53 2.12 13.86
CA ASP A 138 13.52 3.20 13.81
C ASP A 138 13.49 4.10 15.07
N GLY A 139 12.54 3.88 16.00
CA GLY A 139 12.51 4.52 17.31
C GLY A 139 11.82 5.90 17.36
N TYR A 140 10.99 6.24 16.37
CA TYR A 140 10.27 7.51 16.37
C TYR A 140 9.14 7.53 17.42
N THR A 141 9.18 8.49 18.35
CA THR A 141 8.17 8.66 19.41
C THR A 141 7.47 10.03 19.39
N ASN A 142 7.89 10.93 18.51
CA ASN A 142 7.40 12.31 18.40
C ASN A 142 6.27 12.47 17.35
N LEU A 143 5.90 11.39 16.68
CA LEU A 143 4.93 11.37 15.57
C LEU A 143 3.53 11.11 16.09
N THR A 144 2.54 11.82 15.57
CA THR A 144 1.14 11.75 16.04
C THR A 144 0.17 11.28 14.96
N VAL A 145 0.54 11.40 13.69
CA VAL A 145 -0.31 11.04 12.55
C VAL A 145 0.55 10.43 11.44
N LEU A 146 0.04 9.36 10.86
CA LEU A 146 0.49 8.84 9.57
C LEU A 146 -0.69 8.88 8.59
N GLU A 147 -0.41 9.35 7.38
CA GLU A 147 -1.35 9.34 6.28
C GLU A 147 -0.64 8.86 5.02
N ILE A 148 -1.23 7.86 4.36
CA ILE A 148 -0.78 7.36 3.06
C ILE A 148 -1.83 7.68 2.01
N GLU A 149 -1.37 8.18 0.88
CA GLU A 149 -2.18 8.37 -0.32
C GLU A 149 -1.68 7.41 -1.40
N VAL A 150 -2.62 6.73 -2.05
CA VAL A 150 -2.39 5.91 -3.24
C VAL A 150 -3.24 6.48 -4.38
N GLU A 151 -2.57 7.00 -5.41
CA GLU A 151 -3.18 7.44 -6.66
C GLU A 151 -3.15 6.28 -7.66
N GLU A 152 -4.31 5.78 -8.06
CA GLU A 152 -4.46 4.65 -9.01
C GLU A 152 -4.43 5.14 -10.46
N SER A 153 -5.00 6.31 -10.71
CA SER A 153 -4.95 6.97 -12.01
C SER A 153 -4.86 8.48 -11.81
N PHE A 154 -4.44 9.21 -12.84
CA PHE A 154 -4.23 10.65 -12.71
C PHE A 154 -5.51 11.37 -12.24
N GLY A 155 -5.45 11.97 -11.06
CA GLY A 155 -6.58 12.67 -10.44
C GLY A 155 -7.58 11.76 -9.70
N GLN A 156 -7.25 10.48 -9.49
CA GLN A 156 -8.03 9.53 -8.71
C GLN A 156 -7.15 8.87 -7.64
N SER A 157 -7.35 9.25 -6.39
CA SER A 157 -6.58 8.74 -5.26
C SER A 157 -7.46 8.42 -4.06
N ALA A 158 -6.96 7.49 -3.25
CA ALA A 158 -7.49 7.15 -1.94
C ALA A 158 -6.47 7.49 -0.86
N THR A 159 -6.97 7.75 0.34
CA THR A 159 -6.15 8.08 1.50
C THR A 159 -6.55 7.24 2.70
N TYR A 160 -5.55 6.67 3.37
CA TYR A 160 -5.70 6.10 4.70
C TYR A 160 -4.96 6.97 5.71
N ARG A 161 -5.61 7.33 6.82
CA ARG A 161 -5.05 8.16 7.88
C ARG A 161 -5.30 7.54 9.24
N GLU A 162 -4.26 7.46 10.05
CA GLU A 162 -4.33 6.98 11.43
C GLU A 162 -3.62 7.91 12.41
N THR A 163 -4.02 7.82 13.68
CA THR A 163 -3.32 8.46 14.79
C THR A 163 -2.30 7.48 15.35
N LEU A 164 -1.08 7.95 15.55
CA LEU A 164 0.00 7.18 16.15
C LEU A 164 -0.05 7.36 17.67
N ALA A 165 0.16 6.27 18.40
CA ALA A 165 0.12 6.22 19.87
C ALA A 165 1.52 6.36 20.47
#